data_AF-A0A935NWF6-F1
#
_entry.id   AF-A0A935NWF6-F1
#
_cell.length_a   1.000
_cell.length_b   1.000
_cell.length_c   1.000
_cell.angle_alpha   90.00
_cell.angle_beta   90.00
_cell.angle_gamma   90.00
#
_symmetry.space_group_name_H-M   'P 1'
#
loop_
_entity.id
_entity.type
_entity.pdbx_description
1 polymer ?
#
loop_
_entity_poly.entity_id
_entity_poly.type
_entity_poly.pdbx_seq_one_letter_code
_entity_poly.pdbx_strand_id
1 'polypeptide(L)'
;MLGDELTVLGPFPDNAPPYLAYDLVGAPPVARLEVRARSAAGALAVATDGAAALEHELLTLACEPRFVDHPDALRRHLATLARAGQRIRWSERRVEHTPARLQDDAAIGLVRWGQP
;
A
#
# COMPACT_ATOMS: atom_id res chain seq x y z
N MET A 1 2.19 -10.72 -22.06
CA MET A 1 2.91 -9.76 -21.19
C MET A 1 1.85 -8.86 -20.57
N LEU A 2 1.38 -9.18 -19.37
CA LEU A 2 0.70 -8.26 -18.45
C LEU A 2 1.77 -7.97 -17.40
N GLY A 3 2.22 -6.76 -17.08
CA GLY A 3 1.74 -5.42 -17.35
C GLY A 3 2.18 -4.63 -16.12
N ASP A 4 3.44 -4.19 -16.09
CA ASP A 4 4.05 -3.41 -15.01
C ASP A 4 3.53 -1.97 -15.03
N GLU A 5 2.21 -1.81 -15.13
CA GLU A 5 1.54 -0.53 -15.33
C GLU A 5 1.09 0.01 -13.98
N LEU A 6 1.66 1.15 -13.59
CA LEU A 6 1.17 1.94 -12.47
C LEU A 6 0.17 2.96 -12.99
N THR A 7 -1.04 2.94 -12.44
CA THR A 7 -2.04 4.00 -12.67
C THR A 7 -2.23 4.80 -11.39
N VAL A 8 -1.80 6.06 -11.40
CA VAL A 8 -2.08 7.02 -10.33
C VAL A 8 -3.47 7.61 -10.55
N LEU A 9 -4.34 7.51 -9.54
CA LEU A 9 -5.68 8.09 -9.58
C LEU A 9 -5.65 9.50 -8.97
N GLY A 10 -6.00 10.50 -9.77
CA GLY A 10 -5.98 11.90 -9.34
C GLY A 10 -4.58 12.54 -9.32
N PRO A 11 -4.40 13.71 -8.66
CA PRO A 11 -5.46 14.47 -8.02
C PRO A 11 -6.51 14.91 -9.04
N PHE A 12 -7.77 14.88 -8.65
CA PHE A 12 -8.86 15.36 -9.49
C PHE A 12 -8.92 16.90 -9.42
N PRO A 13 -9.51 17.57 -10.44
CA PRO A 13 -9.65 19.02 -10.43
C PRO A 13 -10.27 19.55 -9.14
N ASP A 14 -9.74 20.65 -8.60
CA ASP A 14 -10.20 21.30 -7.37
C ASP A 14 -10.23 20.42 -6.11
N ASN A 15 -9.44 19.34 -6.10
CA ASN A 15 -9.52 18.34 -5.06
C ASN A 15 -10.98 17.83 -4.89
N ALA A 16 -11.68 17.65 -6.01
CA ALA A 16 -13.02 17.09 -6.06
C ALA A 16 -12.98 15.54 -6.03
N PRO A 17 -14.05 14.87 -5.56
CA PRO A 17 -14.16 13.40 -5.62
C PRO A 17 -13.89 12.81 -7.02
N PRO A 18 -13.54 11.51 -7.12
CA PRO A 18 -13.78 10.47 -6.11
C PRO A 18 -12.59 10.24 -5.15
N TYR A 19 -12.71 10.70 -3.91
CA TYR A 19 -11.93 10.11 -2.81
C TYR A 19 -12.63 8.86 -2.35
N LEU A 20 -11.88 7.75 -2.29
CA LEU A 20 -12.31 6.51 -1.62
C LEU A 20 -12.84 6.78 -0.20
N ALA A 21 -12.39 7.89 0.41
CA ALA A 21 -12.73 8.34 1.75
C ALA A 21 -14.16 8.89 1.92
N TYR A 22 -14.88 9.33 0.88
CA TYR A 22 -16.26 9.80 1.05
C TYR A 22 -17.21 8.65 1.35
N ASP A 23 -16.95 7.49 0.76
CA ASP A 23 -17.58 6.23 1.13
C ASP A 23 -17.10 5.73 2.50
N LEU A 24 -16.39 6.50 3.33
CA LEU A 24 -15.97 6.15 4.71
C LEU A 24 -16.66 6.99 5.81
N VAL A 25 -17.46 8.01 5.48
CA VAL A 25 -18.13 8.88 6.47
C VAL A 25 -19.51 8.31 6.86
N GLY A 26 -19.74 8.06 8.15
CA GLY A 26 -21.02 7.57 8.67
C GLY A 26 -21.04 6.06 8.89
N ALA A 27 -21.99 5.35 8.25
CA ALA A 27 -22.03 3.88 8.16
C ALA A 27 -21.63 3.46 6.74
N PRO A 28 -20.33 3.59 6.41
CA PRO A 28 -19.88 3.46 5.04
C PRO A 28 -20.12 2.06 4.47
N PRO A 29 -20.56 1.95 3.20
CA PRO A 29 -20.43 0.69 2.48
C PRO A 29 -18.94 0.34 2.38
N VAL A 30 -18.60 -0.94 2.56
CA VAL A 30 -17.23 -1.41 2.36
C VAL A 30 -16.80 -1.06 0.93
N ALA A 31 -15.66 -0.39 0.78
CA ALA A 31 -15.11 -0.05 -0.53
C ALA A 31 -15.05 -1.33 -1.40
N ARG A 32 -15.76 -1.31 -2.52
CA ARG A 32 -15.87 -2.45 -3.43
C ARG A 32 -15.08 -2.16 -4.70
N LEU A 33 -14.06 -2.97 -4.93
CA LEU A 33 -13.25 -2.94 -6.13
C LEU A 33 -13.69 -4.07 -7.05
N GLU A 34 -14.09 -3.75 -8.28
CA GLU A 34 -14.41 -4.75 -9.30
C GLU A 34 -13.29 -4.80 -10.33
N VAL A 35 -12.57 -5.93 -10.36
CA VAL A 35 -11.50 -6.15 -11.33
C VAL A 35 -12.08 -6.88 -12.54
N ARG A 36 -12.19 -6.16 -13.67
CA ARG A 36 -12.48 -6.78 -14.97
C ARG A 36 -11.19 -7.23 -15.64
N ALA A 37 -10.66 -8.36 -15.17
CA ALA A 37 -9.44 -8.92 -15.73
C ALA A 37 -9.68 -9.42 -17.17
N ARG A 38 -8.81 -8.99 -18.11
CA ARG A 38 -8.75 -9.57 -19.47
C ARG A 38 -7.97 -10.89 -19.53
N SER A 39 -7.28 -11.25 -18.45
CA SER A 39 -6.40 -12.41 -18.34
C SER A 39 -6.93 -13.43 -17.34
N ALA A 40 -6.67 -14.72 -17.60
CA ALA A 40 -7.04 -15.83 -16.72
C ALA A 40 -6.32 -15.82 -15.35
N ALA A 41 -5.18 -15.13 -15.26
CA ALA A 41 -4.43 -14.94 -14.02
C ALA A 41 -3.76 -13.56 -13.97
N GLY A 42 -3.52 -13.06 -12.77
CA GLY A 42 -2.83 -11.79 -12.53
C GLY A 42 -2.80 -11.37 -11.07
N ALA A 43 -2.19 -10.21 -10.83
CA ALA A 43 -2.07 -9.58 -9.53
C ALA A 43 -2.39 -8.07 -9.65
N LEU A 44 -2.95 -7.50 -8.58
CA LEU A 44 -3.28 -6.08 -8.47
C LEU A 44 -2.94 -5.62 -7.05
N ALA A 45 -2.28 -4.47 -6.95
CA ALA A 45 -2.14 -3.73 -5.71
C ALA A 45 -2.87 -2.39 -5.85
N VAL A 46 -3.69 -2.05 -4.87
CA VAL A 46 -4.34 -0.74 -4.74
C VAL A 46 -3.84 -0.13 -3.44
N ALA A 47 -3.39 1.12 -3.49
CA ALA A 47 -2.84 1.78 -2.31
C ALA A 47 -3.27 3.25 -2.26
N THR A 48 -3.33 3.81 -1.04
CA THR A 48 -3.43 5.25 -0.83
C THR A 48 -2.07 5.92 -1.10
N ASP A 49 -2.08 7.24 -1.28
CA ASP A 49 -0.90 8.08 -1.45
C ASP A 49 0.10 7.98 -0.28
N GLY A 50 -0.37 7.72 0.95
CA GLY A 50 0.51 7.40 2.08
C GLY A 50 1.45 6.21 1.86
N ALA A 51 1.19 5.35 0.87
CA ALA A 51 2.06 4.26 0.45
C ALA A 51 3.02 4.62 -0.70
N ALA A 52 3.11 5.88 -1.12
CA ALA A 52 3.91 6.30 -2.29
C ALA A 52 5.38 5.85 -2.22
N ALA A 53 5.96 5.73 -1.03
CA ALA A 53 7.33 5.24 -0.84
C ALA A 53 7.53 3.77 -1.30
N LEU A 54 6.45 3.03 -1.58
CA LEU A 54 6.43 1.63 -2.02
C LEU A 54 6.04 1.44 -3.48
N GLU A 55 5.89 2.52 -4.26
CA GLU A 55 5.40 2.49 -5.65
C GLU A 55 5.97 1.32 -6.47
N HIS A 56 7.29 1.15 -6.48
CA HIS A 56 7.99 0.10 -7.24
C HIS A 56 7.93 -1.30 -6.62
N GLU A 57 7.43 -1.42 -5.38
CA GLU A 57 7.30 -2.67 -4.63
C GLU A 57 5.87 -3.19 -4.57
N LEU A 58 4.86 -2.34 -4.84
CA LEU A 58 3.44 -2.68 -4.73
C LEU A 58 3.07 -3.95 -5.51
N LEU A 59 3.50 -4.07 -6.76
CA LEU A 59 3.25 -5.27 -7.57
C LEU A 59 3.97 -6.51 -7.01
N THR A 60 5.19 -6.33 -6.50
CA THR A 60 5.93 -7.42 -5.84
C THR A 60 5.18 -7.93 -4.61
N LEU A 61 4.60 -7.02 -3.81
CA LEU A 61 3.76 -7.39 -2.67
C LEU A 61 2.55 -8.22 -3.10
N ALA A 62 1.88 -7.85 -4.21
CA ALA A 62 0.72 -8.56 -4.73
C ALA A 62 1.05 -9.94 -5.35
N CYS A 63 2.28 -10.13 -5.84
CA CYS A 63 2.74 -11.40 -6.39
C CYS A 63 3.16 -12.40 -5.31
N GLU A 64 3.60 -11.91 -4.15
CA GLU A 64 4.13 -12.73 -3.06
C GLU A 64 2.99 -13.44 -2.29
N PRO A 65 2.91 -14.80 -2.33
CA PRO A 65 1.83 -15.56 -1.71
C PRO A 65 1.66 -15.24 -0.22
N ARG A 66 2.76 -15.07 0.53
CA ARG A 66 2.69 -14.83 1.98
C ARG A 66 1.95 -13.55 2.35
N PHE A 67 1.87 -12.56 1.44
CA PHE A 67 1.18 -11.30 1.70
C PHE A 67 -0.28 -11.33 1.25
N VAL A 68 -0.60 -12.13 0.23
CA VAL A 68 -1.97 -12.33 -0.24
C VAL A 68 -2.73 -13.32 0.65
N ASP A 69 -2.09 -14.43 1.02
CA ASP A 69 -2.71 -15.52 1.78
C ASP A 69 -2.75 -15.23 3.29
N HIS A 70 -1.89 -14.32 3.77
CA HIS A 70 -1.78 -13.99 5.20
C HIS A 70 -1.76 -12.47 5.42
N PRO A 71 -2.93 -11.84 5.66
CA PRO A 71 -3.02 -10.38 5.80
C PRO A 71 -2.19 -9.84 6.97
N ASP A 72 -1.99 -10.62 8.04
CA ASP A 72 -1.15 -10.22 9.18
C ASP A 72 0.34 -10.14 8.82
N ALA A 73 0.81 -10.94 7.85
CA ALA A 73 2.18 -10.84 7.36
C ALA A 73 2.40 -9.51 6.63
N LEU A 74 1.43 -9.08 5.82
CA LEU A 74 1.43 -7.77 5.19
C LEU A 74 1.36 -6.66 6.23
N ARG A 75 0.42 -6.73 7.19
CA ARG A 75 0.29 -5.73 8.27
C ARG A 75 1.59 -5.57 9.05
N ARG A 76 2.23 -6.66 9.43
CA ARG A 76 3.52 -6.64 10.15
C ARG A 76 4.65 -6.06 9.30
N HIS A 77 4.67 -6.36 8.00
CA HIS A 77 5.64 -5.79 7.08
C HIS A 77 5.47 -4.26 6.99
N LEU A 78 4.24 -3.77 6.77
CA LEU A 78 3.95 -2.33 6.73
C LEU A 78 4.25 -1.63 8.06
N ALA A 79 3.90 -2.26 9.19
CA ALA A 79 4.23 -1.72 10.51
C ALA A 79 5.74 -1.61 10.77
N THR A 80 6.55 -2.47 10.14
CA THR A 80 8.02 -2.37 10.21
C THR A 80 8.52 -1.17 9.40
N LEU A 81 7.93 -0.93 8.22
CA LEU A 81 8.28 0.21 7.36
C LEU A 81 7.82 1.56 7.94
N ALA A 82 6.74 1.55 8.72
CA ALA A 82 6.21 2.72 9.43
C ALA A 82 6.95 3.04 10.75
N ARG A 83 7.94 2.22 11.16
CA ARG A 83 8.66 2.43 12.41
C ARG A 83 9.90 3.29 12.18
N ALA A 84 9.95 4.45 12.84
CA ALA A 84 11.16 5.25 12.91
C ALA A 84 12.23 4.57 13.77
N GLY A 85 13.49 4.69 13.34
CA GLY A 85 14.65 4.22 14.09
C GLY A 85 15.25 5.31 14.97
N GLN A 86 15.78 4.91 16.12
CA GLN A 86 16.60 5.77 16.95
C GLN A 86 17.85 5.01 17.38
N ARG A 87 19.01 5.66 17.28
CA ARG A 87 20.28 5.11 17.72
C ARG A 87 21.04 6.13 18.54
N ILE A 88 21.49 5.72 19.72
CA ILE A 88 22.31 6.56 20.59
C ILE A 88 23.80 6.33 20.24
N ARG A 89 24.49 7.40 19.86
CA ARG A 89 25.94 7.47 19.71
C ARG A 89 26.56 7.98 21.00
N TRP A 90 26.83 7.06 21.93
CA TRP A 90 27.37 7.39 23.24
C TRP A 90 28.71 8.13 23.18
N SER A 91 29.60 7.74 22.26
CA SER A 91 30.91 8.39 22.04
C SER A 91 30.81 9.85 21.63
N GLU A 92 29.76 10.21 20.90
CA GLU A 92 29.52 11.56 20.36
C GLU A 92 28.48 12.33 21.19
N ARG A 93 27.93 11.71 22.24
CA ARG A 93 26.81 12.21 23.04
C ARG A 93 25.64 12.70 22.18
N ARG A 94 25.35 11.97 21.09
CA ARG A 94 24.34 12.34 20.10
C ARG A 94 23.31 11.23 19.94
N VAL A 95 22.08 11.63 19.65
CA VAL A 95 21.02 10.73 19.19
C VAL A 95 20.87 10.91 17.68
N GLU A 96 20.95 9.81 16.94
CA GLU A 96 20.63 9.74 15.52
C GLU A 96 19.21 9.22 15.36
N HIS A 97 18.41 9.95 14.58
CA HIS A 97 17.06 9.53 14.20
C HIS A 97 17.07 9.11 12.75
N THR A 98 16.51 7.93 12.47
CA THR A 98 16.24 7.46 11.12
C THR A 98 14.74 7.54 10.91
N PRO A 99 14.24 8.37 9.97
CA PRO A 99 12.81 8.47 9.75
C PRO A 99 12.25 7.13 9.26
N ALA A 100 10.97 6.88 9.53
CA ALA A 100 10.25 5.77 8.94
C ALA A 100 10.21 5.90 7.42
N ARG A 101 10.12 4.76 6.71
CA ARG A 101 9.95 4.75 5.26
C ARG A 101 8.53 5.13 4.87
N LEU A 102 7.54 4.58 5.59
CA LEU A 102 6.15 5.04 5.53
C LEU A 102 5.95 6.10 6.61
N GLN A 103 5.64 7.33 6.21
CA GLN A 103 5.54 8.47 7.12
C GLN A 103 4.12 8.98 7.30
N ASP A 104 3.18 8.46 6.52
CA ASP A 104 1.77 8.85 6.50
C ASP A 104 0.88 7.62 6.62
N ASP A 105 -0.41 7.84 6.86
CA ASP A 105 -1.41 6.79 6.94
C ASP A 105 -1.57 6.09 5.59
N ALA A 106 -1.17 4.83 5.54
CA ALA A 106 -1.19 4.01 4.34
C ALA A 106 -2.23 2.89 4.44
N ALA A 107 -3.08 2.76 3.43
CA ALA A 107 -3.92 1.59 3.22
C ALA A 107 -3.51 0.91 1.91
N ILE A 108 -3.39 -0.43 1.95
CA ILE A 108 -3.01 -1.25 0.79
C ILE A 108 -3.95 -2.46 0.72
N GLY A 109 -4.52 -2.69 -0.46
CA GLY A 109 -5.27 -3.88 -0.82
C GLY A 109 -4.53 -4.68 -1.88
N LEU A 110 -4.33 -5.97 -1.65
CA LEU A 110 -3.70 -6.89 -2.60
C LEU A 110 -4.74 -7.88 -3.12
N VAL A 111 -4.76 -8.10 -4.42
CA VAL A 111 -5.62 -9.09 -5.08
C VAL A 111 -4.76 -9.92 -6.02
N ARG A 112 -4.89 -11.24 -5.93
CA ARG A 112 -4.32 -12.17 -6.90
C ARG A 112 -5.41 -13.09 -7.42
N TRP A 113 -5.40 -13.38 -8.71
CA TRP A 113 -6.36 -14.29 -9.35
C TRP A 113 -5.64 -15.23 -10.31
N GLY A 114 -6.26 -16.38 -10.57
CA GLY A 114 -5.68 -17.49 -11.34
C GLY A 114 -5.82 -18.81 -10.58
N GLN A 115 -5.68 -19.93 -11.28
CA GLN A 115 -5.62 -21.24 -10.62
C GLN A 115 -4.36 -21.31 -9.74
N PRO A 116 -4.43 -21.94 -8.55
CA PRO A 116 -3.28 -22.15 -7.68
C PRO A 116 -2.17 -22.97 -8.35
#